data_AF-A0A9Q3QV92-F1
#
_entry.id   AF-A0A9Q3QV92-F1
#
_cell.length_a   1.000
_cell.length_b   1.000
_cell.length_c   1.000
_cell.angle_alpha   90.00
_cell.angle_beta   90.00
_cell.angle_gamma   90.00
#
_symmetry.space_group_name_H-M   'P 1'
#
loop_
_entity.id
_entity.type
_entity.pdbx_description
1 polymer ?
#
loop_
_entity_poly.entity_id
_entity_poly.type
_entity_poly.pdbx_seq_one_letter_code
_entity_poly.pdbx_strand_id
1 'polypeptide(L)'
;MSVTIYASEILPGSDTPLHFANSIEEAEREAVEVFRDIKTESGERELPPVNVYAFDMNVPKLDDILNVLNERSELKDCILRNRRVVKTVVV
;
A
#
# COMPACT_ATOMS: atom_id res chain seq x y z
N MET A 1 -15.02 10.22 -10.99
CA MET A 1 -14.28 9.06 -11.49
C MET A 1 -13.39 8.58 -10.36
N SER A 2 -13.48 7.31 -9.99
CA SER A 2 -12.60 6.67 -9.00
C SER A 2 -11.52 5.89 -9.74
N VAL A 3 -10.26 6.03 -9.34
CA VAL A 3 -9.14 5.29 -9.94
C VAL A 3 -8.75 4.17 -8.98
N THR A 4 -8.66 2.94 -9.45
CA THR A 4 -8.12 1.86 -8.62
C THR A 4 -6.60 1.93 -8.61
N ILE A 5 -6.02 1.95 -7.42
CA ILE A 5 -4.58 1.85 -7.18
C ILE A 5 -4.28 0.58 -6.41
N TYR A 6 -3.01 0.17 -6.45
CA TYR A 6 -2.55 -1.01 -5.75
C TYR A 6 -1.52 -0.62 -4.70
N ALA A 7 -1.40 -1.41 -3.63
CA ALA A 7 -0.34 -1.23 -2.66
C ALA A 7 0.15 -2.56 -2.10
N SER A 8 1.46 -2.72 -1.91
CA SER A 8 2.06 -3.89 -1.28
C SER A 8 2.47 -3.61 0.17
N GLU A 9 2.43 -4.63 1.02
CA GLU A 9 3.02 -4.53 2.37
C GLU A 9 4.53 -4.54 2.28
N ILE A 10 5.17 -3.54 2.88
CA ILE A 10 6.63 -3.46 2.96
C ILE A 10 7.14 -4.44 4.03
N LEU A 11 6.40 -4.58 5.13
CA LEU A 11 6.73 -5.46 6.23
C LEU A 11 5.69 -6.59 6.33
N PRO A 12 6.10 -7.85 6.18
CA PRO A 12 5.16 -8.96 6.22
C PRO A 12 4.55 -9.11 7.62
N GLY A 13 3.22 -9.11 7.68
CA GLY A 13 2.45 -9.11 8.94
C GLY A 13 2.21 -7.71 9.54
N SER A 14 2.66 -6.64 8.90
CA SER A 14 2.32 -5.26 9.27
C SER A 14 1.50 -4.59 8.17
N ASP A 15 0.32 -4.12 8.55
CA ASP A 15 -0.59 -3.36 7.68
C ASP A 15 -0.05 -1.99 7.24
N THR A 16 1.07 -1.55 7.85
CA THR A 16 1.75 -0.29 7.55
C THR A 16 3.26 -0.42 7.82
N PRO A 17 4.14 0.14 6.98
CA PRO A 17 3.86 1.00 5.82
C PRO A 17 3.50 0.23 4.54
N LEU A 18 2.63 0.82 3.72
CA LEU A 18 2.24 0.31 2.39
C LEU A 18 2.99 1.07 1.29
N HIS A 19 3.40 0.35 0.25
CA HIS A 19 4.01 0.93 -0.94
C HIS A 19 3.00 0.96 -2.09
N PHE A 20 2.71 2.13 -2.66
CA PHE A 20 1.63 2.30 -3.65
C PHE A 20 2.14 2.28 -5.09
N ALA A 21 1.42 1.59 -5.97
CA ALA A 21 1.70 1.48 -7.40
C ALA A 21 0.43 1.63 -8.25
N ASN A 22 0.62 1.87 -9.55
CA ASN A 22 -0.49 2.03 -10.50
C ASN A 22 -1.03 0.70 -11.04
N SER A 23 -0.30 -0.40 -10.83
CA SER A 23 -0.61 -1.73 -11.36
C SER A 23 -0.22 -2.81 -10.35
N ILE A 24 -0.80 -4.01 -10.50
CA ILE A 24 -0.50 -5.15 -9.63
C ILE A 24 0.92 -5.63 -9.86
N GLU A 25 1.36 -5.65 -11.12
CA GLU A 25 2.69 -6.10 -11.53
C GLU A 25 3.79 -5.20 -10.95
N GLU A 26 3.56 -3.89 -10.94
CA GLU A 26 4.49 -2.93 -10.34
C GLU A 26 4.53 -3.09 -8.81
N ALA A 27 3.37 -3.19 -8.15
CA ALA A 27 3.30 -3.42 -6.70
C ALA A 27 4.00 -4.73 -6.27
N GLU A 28 3.89 -5.78 -7.07
CA GLU A 28 4.57 -7.06 -6.85
C GLU A 28 6.08 -6.95 -7.07
N ARG A 29 6.53 -6.31 -8.15
CA ARG A 29 7.96 -6.13 -8.43
C ARG A 29 8.63 -5.36 -7.30
N GLU A 30 8.02 -4.27 -6.87
CA GLU A 30 8.54 -3.43 -5.79
C GLU A 30 8.52 -4.18 -4.45
N ALA A 31 7.47 -4.97 -4.16
CA ALA A 31 7.44 -5.83 -2.97
C ALA A 31 8.61 -6.83 -2.96
N VAL A 32 8.90 -7.45 -4.10
CA VAL A 32 10.03 -8.40 -4.26
C VAL A 32 11.38 -7.70 -4.10
N GLU A 33 11.52 -6.47 -4.61
CA GLU A 33 12.75 -5.67 -4.46
C GLU A 33 12.99 -5.30 -2.99
N VAL A 34 12.00 -4.71 -2.32
CA VAL A 34 12.06 -4.39 -0.88
C VAL A 34 12.35 -5.63 -0.05
N PHE A 35 11.70 -6.76 -0.37
CA PHE A 35 11.94 -8.02 0.31
C PHE A 35 13.37 -8.51 0.15
N ARG A 36 13.95 -8.39 -1.05
CA ARG A 36 15.34 -8.77 -1.30
C ARG A 36 16.30 -7.94 -0.45
N ASP A 37 16.02 -6.65 -0.31
CA ASP A 37 16.81 -5.75 0.52
C ASP A 37 16.71 -6.13 2.00
N ILE A 38 15.48 -6.33 2.51
CA ILE A 38 15.24 -6.79 3.89
C ILE A 38 15.94 -8.12 4.16
N LYS A 39 15.85 -9.09 3.24
CA LYS A 39 16.51 -10.39 3.36
C LYS A 39 18.02 -10.26 3.46
N THR A 40 18.60 -9.36 2.69
CA THR A 40 20.04 -9.10 2.67
C THR A 40 20.50 -8.45 3.98
N GLU A 41 19.72 -7.53 4.53
CA GLU A 41 20.04 -6.83 5.77
C GLU A 41 19.79 -7.67 7.03
N SER A 42 18.68 -8.40 7.09
CA SER A 42 18.26 -9.19 8.26
C SER A 42 18.93 -10.56 8.35
N GLY A 43 19.33 -11.13 7.21
CA GLY A 43 19.84 -12.50 7.13
C GLY A 43 18.78 -13.59 7.34
N GLU A 44 17.50 -13.22 7.40
CA GLU A 44 16.40 -14.19 7.53
C GLU A 44 16.25 -15.04 6.26
N ARG A 45 16.02 -16.35 6.42
CA ARG A 45 15.89 -17.28 5.28
C ARG A 45 14.50 -17.29 4.66
N GLU A 46 13.48 -17.12 5.50
CA GLU A 46 12.07 -17.20 5.14
C GLU A 46 11.34 -16.05 5.83
N LEU A 47 10.77 -15.17 5.03
CA LEU A 47 9.94 -14.07 5.49
C LEU A 47 8.47 -14.43 5.18
N PRO A 48 7.50 -13.95 5.97
CA PRO A 48 6.10 -14.24 5.73
C PRO A 48 5.62 -13.70 4.37
N PRO A 49 4.55 -14.31 3.79
CA PRO A 49 3.98 -13.82 2.55
C PRO A 49 3.44 -12.39 2.70
N VAL A 50 3.56 -11.61 1.62
CA VAL A 50 3.18 -10.20 1.55
C VAL A 50 1.86 -10.06 0.82
N ASN A 51 0.93 -9.26 1.34
CA ASN A 51 -0.32 -8.97 0.65
C ASN A 51 -0.20 -7.75 -0.26
N VAL A 52 -0.85 -7.84 -1.41
CA VAL A 52 -1.12 -6.72 -2.30
C VAL A 52 -2.59 -6.35 -2.15
N TYR A 53 -2.82 -5.09 -1.81
CA TYR A 53 -4.13 -4.47 -1.67
C TYR A 53 -4.49 -3.70 -2.93
N ALA A 54 -5.78 -3.62 -3.22
CA ALA A 54 -6.34 -2.61 -4.09
C ALA A 54 -7.15 -1.61 -3.26
N PHE A 55 -7.08 -0.35 -3.68
CA PHE A 55 -7.86 0.75 -3.14
C PHE A 55 -8.56 1.49 -4.26
N ASP A 56 -9.77 1.96 -3.97
CA ASP A 56 -10.44 2.91 -4.83
C ASP A 56 -10.05 4.33 -4.37
N MET A 57 -9.25 5.02 -5.19
CA MET A 57 -8.84 6.39 -4.97
C MET A 57 -9.92 7.33 -5.51
N ASN A 58 -10.50 8.11 -4.59
CA ASN A 58 -11.47 9.14 -4.92
C ASN A 58 -10.83 10.53 -4.87
N VAL A 59 -11.29 11.41 -5.75
CA VAL A 59 -10.95 12.83 -5.69
C VAL A 59 -11.50 13.39 -4.37
N PRO A 60 -10.66 13.99 -3.51
CA PRO A 60 -11.09 14.55 -2.25
C PRO A 60 -12.05 15.72 -2.49
N LYS A 61 -13.08 15.85 -1.66
CA LYS A 61 -13.99 17.01 -1.69
C LYS A 61 -13.33 18.21 -1.02
N LEU A 62 -13.88 19.41 -1.25
CA LEU A 62 -13.39 20.62 -0.60
C LEU A 62 -13.33 20.48 0.93
N ASP A 63 -14.34 19.85 1.54
CA ASP A 63 -14.35 19.60 2.99
C ASP A 63 -13.22 18.67 3.44
N ASP A 64 -12.91 17.64 2.66
CA ASP A 64 -11.79 16.73 2.94
C ASP A 64 -10.45 17.49 2.89
N ILE A 65 -10.27 18.36 1.88
CA ILE A 65 -9.08 19.20 1.73
C ILE A 65 -8.97 20.16 2.93
N LEU A 66 -10.07 20.80 3.33
CA LEU A 66 -10.09 21.68 4.49
C LEU A 66 -9.76 20.93 5.79
N ASN A 67 -10.24 19.70 5.95
CA ASN A 67 -9.91 18.88 7.12
C ASN A 67 -8.42 18.51 7.17
N VAL A 68 -7.83 18.16 6.02
CA VAL A 68 -6.39 17.87 5.92
C VAL A 68 -5.54 19.11 6.19
N LEU A 69 -5.89 20.26 5.60
CA LEU A 69 -5.16 21.52 5.79
C LEU A 69 -5.22 22.04 7.23
N ASN A 70 -6.26 21.68 7.98
CA ASN A 70 -6.40 22.00 9.40
C ASN A 70 -5.85 20.89 10.32
N GLU A 71 -5.10 19.92 9.78
CA GLU A 71 -4.51 18.79 10.53
C GLU A 71 -5.52 17.92 11.28
N ARG A 72 -6.79 17.93 10.84
CA ARG A 72 -7.87 17.15 11.46
C ARG A 72 -7.96 15.74 10.91
N SER A 73 -7.34 15.47 9.76
CA SER A 73 -7.34 14.18 9.09
C SER A 73 -6.12 14.05 8.20
N GLU A 74 -5.69 12.82 7.91
CA GLU A 74 -4.67 12.57 6.89
C GLU A 74 -5.31 12.42 5.51
N LEU A 75 -4.62 12.90 4.46
CA LEU A 75 -5.14 12.84 3.09
C LEU A 75 -5.46 11.41 2.66
N LYS A 76 -4.63 10.44 3.07
CA LYS A 76 -4.80 9.02 2.76
C LYS A 76 -6.17 8.49 3.20
N ASP A 77 -6.66 8.92 4.35
CA ASP A 77 -7.94 8.47 4.92
C ASP A 77 -9.15 9.10 4.19
N CYS A 78 -8.92 10.25 3.57
CA CYS A 78 -9.92 10.94 2.77
C CYS A 78 -10.05 10.32 1.37
N ILE A 79 -8.91 10.01 0.72
CA ILE A 79 -8.87 9.60 -0.69
C ILE A 79 -8.94 8.08 -0.89
N LEU A 80 -8.41 7.27 0.03
CA LEU A 80 -8.36 5.81 -0.12
C LEU A 80 -9.62 5.18 0.47
N ARG A 81 -10.36 4.44 -0.36
CA ARG A 81 -11.56 3.70 0.06
C ARG A 81 -11.48 2.25 -0.40
N ASN A 82 -12.35 1.41 0.16
CA ASN A 82 -12.54 0.02 -0.24
C ASN A 82 -11.25 -0.81 -0.30
N ARG A 83 -10.47 -0.81 0.80
CA ARG A 83 -9.29 -1.67 0.93
C ARG A 83 -9.70 -3.13 0.75
N ARG A 84 -9.12 -3.80 -0.25
CA ARG A 84 -9.33 -5.24 -0.49
C ARG A 84 -8.02 -5.92 -0.85
N VAL A 85 -7.79 -7.12 -0.31
CA VAL A 85 -6.66 -7.95 -0.74
C VAL A 85 -6.96 -8.48 -2.14
N VAL A 86 -6.05 -8.26 -3.08
CA VAL A 86 -6.19 -8.75 -4.46
C VAL A 86 -5.21 -9.85 -4.80
N LYS A 87 -4.08 -9.92 -4.09
CA LYS A 87 -3.06 -10.95 -4.31
C LYS A 87 -2.25 -11.14 -3.03
N THR A 88 -1.77 -12.36 -2.82
CA THR A 88 -0.76 -12.67 -1.81
C THR A 88 0.47 -13.16 -2.55
N VAL A 89 1.61 -12.51 -2.34
CA VAL A 89 2.89 -12.80 -2.97
C VAL A 89 3.73 -13.57 -1.96
N VAL A 90 4.16 -14.77 -2.34
CA VAL A 90 5.15 -15.54 -1.59
C VAL A 90 6.50 -15.17 -2.16
N VAL A 91 7.38 -14.64 -1.31
CA VAL A 91 8.69 -14.09 -1.68
C VAL A 91 9.83 -14.89 -1.07
#